data_AF-A0AAE3NXX3-F1
#
_entry.id   AF-A0AAE3NXX3-F1
#
_cell.length_a   1.000
_cell.length_b   1.000
_cell.length_c   1.000
_cell.angle_alpha   90.00
_cell.angle_beta   90.00
_cell.angle_gamma   90.00
#
_symmetry.space_group_name_H-M   'P 1'
#
loop_
_entity.id
_entity.type
_entity.pdbx_description
1 polymer ?
#
loop_
_entity_poly.entity_id
_entity_poly.type
_entity_poly.pdbx_seq_one_letter_code
_entity_poly.pdbx_strand_id
1 'polypeptide(L)'
;MKPNPKGEIMSSDKAVKPQHIYNDLYDLLVEYFPDHRSKHGVFDVPTLAADLGKSHETIYKALLGDKLHLGVAHAILRLSHKRHPEMPLYWGDVIRFVLPEYRKLSDPSIFTEV
;
A
#
# COMPACT_ATOMS: atom_id res chain seq x y z
N MET A 1 5.33 0.00 61.99
CA MET A 1 4.43 -0.35 60.87
C MET A 1 3.47 0.80 60.61
N LYS A 2 3.65 1.51 59.49
CA LYS A 2 2.56 2.10 58.71
C LYS A 2 2.99 2.03 57.23
N PRO A 3 2.17 1.42 56.35
CA PRO A 3 2.53 1.23 54.95
C PRO A 3 2.36 2.54 54.17
N ASN A 4 3.28 2.79 53.25
CA ASN A 4 3.17 3.86 52.27
C ASN A 4 2.14 3.45 51.20
N PRO A 5 1.03 4.19 51.01
CA PRO A 5 0.03 3.87 50.00
C PRO A 5 0.42 4.53 48.67
N LYS A 6 0.02 3.89 47.56
CA LYS A 6 0.19 4.33 46.15
C LYS A 6 1.47 3.84 45.46
N GLY A 7 1.55 2.52 45.29
CA GLY A 7 2.11 1.96 44.06
C GLY A 7 1.07 2.12 42.95
N GLU A 8 1.04 3.28 42.30
CA GLU A 8 0.33 3.46 41.03
C GLU A 8 1.05 2.64 39.97
N ILE A 9 0.56 1.43 39.72
CA ILE A 9 0.85 0.73 38.47
C ILE A 9 -0.01 1.42 37.41
N MET A 10 0.51 2.51 36.84
CA MET A 10 -0.02 3.02 35.58
C MET A 10 0.34 2.00 34.49
N SER A 11 -0.45 0.93 34.40
CA SER A 11 -0.54 0.14 33.17
C SER A 11 -1.09 1.10 32.10
N SER A 12 -0.18 1.80 31.44
CA SER A 12 -0.45 2.32 30.11
C SER A 12 -0.60 1.11 29.21
N ASP A 13 -1.81 0.52 29.21
CA ASP A 13 -2.35 -0.19 28.06
C ASP A 13 -2.54 0.85 26.95
N LYS A 14 -1.43 1.40 26.46
CA LYS A 14 -1.39 1.92 25.10
C LYS A 14 -1.54 0.67 24.26
N ALA A 15 -2.78 0.39 23.89
CA ALA A 15 -3.11 -0.52 22.80
C ALA A 15 -2.07 -0.25 21.71
N VAL A 16 -1.17 -1.20 21.53
CA VAL A 16 -0.19 -1.15 20.44
C VAL A 16 -1.05 -1.09 19.20
N LYS A 17 -1.16 0.10 18.60
CA LYS A 17 -1.88 0.26 17.35
C LYS A 17 -1.30 -0.80 16.43
N PRO A 18 -2.11 -1.67 15.83
CA PRO A 18 -1.59 -2.65 14.90
C PRO A 18 -0.75 -1.86 13.90
N GLN A 19 0.56 -2.12 13.88
CA GLN A 19 1.40 -1.62 12.80
C GLN A 19 0.71 -2.13 11.56
N HIS A 20 0.13 -1.22 10.77
CA HIS A 20 -0.52 -1.58 9.53
C HIS A 20 0.56 -2.22 8.67
N ILE A 21 0.58 -3.55 8.62
CA ILE A 21 1.43 -4.30 7.72
C ILE A 21 0.77 -4.12 6.35
N TYR A 22 1.17 -3.07 5.66
CA TYR A 22 0.79 -2.90 4.26
C TYR A 22 1.65 -3.83 3.41
N ASN A 23 1.11 -4.23 2.26
CA ASN A 23 1.75 -5.13 1.30
C ASN A 23 2.82 -4.41 0.45
N ASP A 24 3.53 -5.15 -0.41
CA ASP A 24 4.54 -4.61 -1.34
C ASP A 24 4.00 -3.53 -2.30
N LEU A 25 2.67 -3.38 -2.45
CA LEU A 25 2.09 -2.29 -3.23
C LEU A 25 2.27 -0.96 -2.50
N TYR A 26 2.22 -0.95 -1.17
CA TYR A 26 2.48 0.26 -0.39
C TYR A 26 3.91 0.78 -0.63
N ASP A 27 4.90 -0.11 -0.57
CA ASP A 27 6.30 0.27 -0.79
C ASP A 27 6.52 0.83 -2.20
N LEU A 28 5.93 0.17 -3.22
CA LEU A 28 5.94 0.69 -4.59
C LEU A 28 5.33 2.09 -4.68
N LEU A 29 4.18 2.32 -4.06
CA LEU A 29 3.52 3.62 -4.10
C LEU A 29 4.31 4.70 -3.35
N VAL A 30 4.99 4.35 -2.26
CA VAL A 30 5.86 5.26 -1.50
C VAL A 30 7.07 5.71 -2.30
N GLU A 31 7.63 4.80 -3.12
CA GLU A 31 8.75 5.10 -4.02
C GLU A 31 8.32 6.00 -5.17
N TYR A 32 7.20 5.68 -5.83
CA TYR A 32 6.77 6.35 -7.05
C TYR A 32 5.91 7.61 -6.84
N PHE A 33 5.43 7.84 -5.61
CA PHE A 33 4.66 9.04 -5.24
C PHE A 33 5.29 9.71 -4.01
N PRO A 34 6.53 10.23 -4.11
CA PRO A 34 7.22 10.83 -2.98
C PRO A 34 6.52 12.08 -2.44
N ASP A 35 5.78 12.79 -3.30
CA ASP A 35 5.00 13.97 -2.95
C ASP A 35 3.77 13.66 -2.08
N HIS A 36 3.36 12.39 -2.05
CA HIS A 36 2.29 11.89 -1.19
C HIS A 36 2.83 11.46 0.17
N ARG A 37 3.83 12.16 0.70
CA ARG A 37 4.27 12.02 2.09
C ARG A 37 3.69 13.14 2.94
N SER A 38 3.13 12.76 4.07
CA SER A 38 2.72 13.68 5.13
C SER A 38 3.93 14.44 5.70
N LYS A 39 3.65 15.49 6.47
CA LYS A 39 4.66 16.29 7.19
C LYS A 39 5.57 15.46 8.13
N HIS A 40 5.13 14.26 8.51
CA HIS A 40 5.91 13.33 9.34
C HIS A 40 6.66 12.27 8.52
N GLY A 41 6.70 12.38 7.19
CA GLY A 41 7.39 11.47 6.28
C GLY A 41 6.64 10.17 5.98
N VAL A 42 5.44 9.99 6.52
CA VAL A 42 4.55 8.82 6.32
C VAL A 42 3.73 9.00 5.04
N PHE A 43 3.47 7.93 4.30
CA PHE A 43 2.63 7.96 3.10
C PHE A 43 1.19 8.42 3.39
N ASP A 44 0.74 9.41 2.65
CA ASP A 44 -0.57 10.04 2.75
C ASP A 44 -1.56 9.39 1.76
N VAL A 45 -2.08 8.24 2.20
CA VAL A 45 -3.10 7.48 1.46
C VAL A 45 -4.35 8.31 1.13
N PRO A 46 -4.90 9.14 2.05
CA PRO A 46 -6.00 10.05 1.74
C PRO A 46 -5.75 10.95 0.54
N THR A 47 -4.61 11.65 0.51
CA THR A 47 -4.28 12.56 -0.59
C THR A 47 -4.10 11.81 -1.91
N LEU A 48 -3.46 10.63 -1.87
CA LEU A 48 -3.33 9.78 -3.06
C LEU A 48 -4.70 9.34 -3.57
N ALA A 49 -5.58 8.87 -2.68
CA ALA A 49 -6.92 8.41 -3.05
C ALA A 49 -7.73 9.53 -3.72
N ALA A 50 -7.63 10.76 -3.23
CA ALA A 50 -8.24 11.93 -3.85
C ALA A 50 -7.73 12.16 -5.28
N ASP A 51 -6.40 12.11 -5.48
CA ASP A 51 -5.77 12.27 -6.80
C ASP A 51 -6.12 11.14 -7.79
N LEU A 52 -6.32 9.92 -7.27
CA LEU A 52 -6.77 8.78 -8.06
C LEU A 52 -8.28 8.82 -8.35
N GLY A 53 -9.04 9.73 -7.74
CA GLY A 53 -10.50 9.76 -7.81
C GLY A 53 -11.15 8.52 -7.19
N LYS A 54 -10.59 8.01 -6.08
CA LYS A 54 -11.05 6.82 -5.36
C LYS A 54 -11.39 7.15 -3.91
N SER A 55 -12.21 6.31 -3.28
CA SER A 55 -12.41 6.41 -1.83
C SER A 55 -11.16 5.96 -1.08
N HIS A 56 -10.91 6.54 0.10
CA HIS A 56 -9.81 6.11 0.96
C HIS A 56 -9.90 4.62 1.27
N GLU A 57 -11.11 4.11 1.56
CA GLU A 57 -11.37 2.69 1.83
C GLU A 57 -10.93 1.79 0.67
N THR A 58 -11.15 2.22 -0.59
CA THR A 58 -10.73 1.46 -1.77
C THR A 58 -9.21 1.29 -1.79
N ILE A 59 -8.47 2.35 -1.51
CA ILE A 59 -7.01 2.30 -1.51
C ILE A 59 -6.50 1.51 -0.31
N TYR A 60 -7.05 1.71 0.90
CA TYR A 60 -6.68 0.91 2.06
C TYR A 60 -6.93 -0.59 1.84
N LYS A 61 -8.04 -0.98 1.24
CA LYS A 61 -8.29 -2.38 0.88
C LYS A 61 -7.26 -2.94 -0.09
N ALA A 62 -6.81 -2.14 -1.06
CA ALA A 62 -5.76 -2.54 -2.00
C ALA A 62 -4.38 -2.68 -1.31
N LEU A 63 -4.09 -1.85 -0.32
CA LEU A 63 -2.84 -1.88 0.44
C LEU A 63 -2.79 -2.98 1.52
N LEU A 64 -3.96 -3.44 1.99
CA LEU A 64 -4.09 -4.51 2.99
C LEU A 64 -4.37 -5.88 2.37
N GLY A 65 -4.84 -5.94 1.13
CA GLY A 65 -5.19 -7.18 0.45
C GLY A 65 -4.14 -7.64 -0.56
N ASP A 66 -4.28 -8.87 -1.05
CA ASP A 66 -3.29 -9.45 -1.99
C ASP A 66 -3.58 -9.12 -3.46
N LYS A 67 -4.69 -8.43 -3.74
CA LYS A 67 -5.15 -8.17 -5.10
C LYS A 67 -5.58 -6.72 -5.32
N LEU A 68 -4.91 -6.09 -6.28
CA LEU A 68 -5.22 -4.76 -6.79
C LEU A 68 -6.29 -4.86 -7.89
N HIS A 69 -7.38 -4.11 -7.74
CA HIS A 69 -8.39 -4.05 -8.78
C HIS A 69 -7.85 -3.33 -10.04
N LEU A 70 -8.15 -3.86 -11.23
CA LEU A 70 -7.64 -3.34 -12.50
C LEU A 70 -7.92 -1.84 -12.68
N GLY A 71 -9.12 -1.39 -12.32
CA GLY A 71 -9.49 0.04 -12.38
C GLY A 71 -8.71 0.95 -11.43
N VAL A 72 -8.13 0.41 -10.34
CA VAL A 72 -7.22 1.16 -9.45
C VAL A 72 -5.82 1.16 -10.04
N ALA A 73 -5.35 0.03 -10.59
CA ALA A 73 -4.07 -0.03 -11.30
C ALA A 73 -4.00 0.96 -12.47
N HIS A 74 -5.04 1.03 -13.32
CA HIS A 74 -5.11 2.03 -14.39
C HIS A 74 -5.04 3.47 -13.86
N ALA A 75 -5.69 3.76 -12.73
CA ALA A 75 -5.65 5.10 -12.14
C ALA A 75 -4.25 5.46 -11.64
N ILE A 76 -3.57 4.51 -10.99
CA ILE A 76 -2.17 4.65 -10.53
C ILE A 76 -1.25 4.92 -11.71
N LEU A 77 -1.33 4.10 -12.77
CA LEU A 77 -0.52 4.26 -13.97
C LEU A 77 -0.75 5.62 -14.63
N ARG A 78 -2.01 6.05 -14.77
CA ARG A 78 -2.33 7.37 -15.34
C ARG A 78 -1.82 8.52 -14.48
N LEU A 79 -1.93 8.40 -13.15
CA LEU A 79 -1.46 9.42 -12.22
C LEU A 79 0.06 9.54 -12.27
N SER A 80 0.80 8.42 -12.28
CA SER A 80 2.26 8.42 -12.37
C SER A 80 2.75 9.14 -13.64
N HIS A 81 2.21 8.79 -14.82
CA HIS A 81 2.56 9.46 -16.08
C HIS A 81 2.23 10.95 -16.10
N LYS A 82 1.22 11.38 -15.34
CA LYS A 82 0.80 12.79 -15.27
C LYS A 82 1.68 13.60 -14.32
N ARG A 83 2.01 13.05 -13.15
CA ARG A 83 2.68 13.78 -12.07
C ARG A 83 4.19 13.58 -12.03
N HIS A 84 4.66 12.39 -12.40
CA HIS A 84 6.07 11.99 -12.36
C HIS A 84 6.51 11.45 -13.72
N PRO A 85 6.48 12.26 -14.79
CA PRO A 85 6.89 11.83 -16.14
C PRO A 85 8.36 11.38 -16.21
N GLU A 86 9.19 11.78 -15.26
CA GLU A 86 10.58 11.33 -15.09
C GLU A 86 10.71 9.91 -14.55
N MET A 87 9.68 9.39 -13.87
CA MET A 87 9.66 8.06 -13.28
C MET A 87 8.25 7.43 -13.38
N PRO A 88 7.78 7.16 -14.61
CA PRO A 88 6.45 6.60 -14.81
C PRO A 88 6.37 5.14 -14.37
N LEU A 89 5.22 4.74 -13.81
CA LEU A 89 4.90 3.33 -13.62
C LEU A 89 4.40 2.72 -14.92
N TYR A 90 4.81 1.48 -15.17
CA TYR A 90 4.32 0.67 -16.27
C TYR A 90 3.59 -0.58 -15.77
N TRP A 91 2.94 -1.28 -16.70
CA TRP A 91 2.23 -2.52 -16.37
C TRP A 91 3.13 -3.57 -15.73
N GLY A 92 4.40 -3.66 -16.14
CA GLY A 92 5.35 -4.60 -15.56
C GLY A 92 5.53 -4.44 -14.04
N ASP A 93 5.41 -3.20 -13.54
CA ASP A 93 5.59 -2.89 -12.12
C ASP A 93 4.35 -3.27 -11.30
N VAL A 94 3.16 -3.11 -11.89
CA VAL A 94 1.88 -3.25 -11.16
C VAL A 94 1.15 -4.58 -11.41
N ILE A 95 1.48 -5.31 -12.48
CA ILE A 95 0.69 -6.48 -12.93
C ILE A 95 0.67 -7.60 -11.89
N ARG A 96 1.76 -7.77 -11.13
CA ARG A 96 1.84 -8.77 -10.05
C ARG A 96 0.81 -8.53 -8.94
N PHE A 97 0.36 -7.30 -8.74
CA PHE A 97 -0.68 -7.00 -7.77
C PHE A 97 -2.07 -7.22 -8.34
N VAL A 98 -2.26 -7.02 -9.65
CA VAL A 98 -3.55 -7.23 -10.31
C VAL A 98 -3.83 -8.71 -10.53
N LEU A 99 -2.78 -9.44 -10.90
CA LEU A 99 -2.80 -10.88 -11.15
C LEU A 99 -1.58 -11.51 -10.45
N PRO A 100 -1.71 -11.89 -9.16
CA PRO A 100 -0.60 -12.49 -8.39
C PRO A 100 0.02 -13.73 -9.06
N GLU A 101 -0.79 -14.52 -9.75
CA GLU A 101 -0.36 -15.70 -10.49
C GLU A 101 0.28 -15.38 -11.85
N TYR A 102 0.39 -14.09 -12.24
CA TYR A 102 0.88 -13.67 -13.55
C TYR A 102 2.21 -14.32 -13.90
N ARG A 103 3.18 -14.35 -12.97
CA ARG A 103 4.49 -14.93 -13.21
C ARG A 103 4.43 -16.42 -13.55
N LYS A 104 3.51 -17.17 -12.92
CA LYS A 104 3.26 -18.56 -13.28
C LYS A 104 2.66 -18.60 -14.67
N LEU A 105 1.54 -17.91 -14.90
CA LEU A 105 0.81 -17.92 -16.18
C LEU A 105 1.60 -17.37 -17.39
N SER A 106 2.64 -16.57 -17.15
CA SER A 106 3.51 -16.02 -18.18
C SER A 106 4.66 -16.93 -18.59
N ASP A 107 4.86 -18.05 -17.90
CA ASP A 107 5.90 -19.03 -18.23
C ASP A 107 5.47 -19.85 -19.46
N PRO A 108 6.20 -19.74 -20.60
CA PRO A 108 5.86 -20.47 -21.82
C PRO A 108 5.88 -21.99 -21.63
N SER A 109 6.66 -22.49 -20.67
CA SER A 109 6.82 -23.93 -20.43
C SER A 109 5.52 -24.61 -20.00
N ILE A 110 4.56 -23.86 -19.43
CA ILE A 110 3.28 -24.37 -18.93
C ILE A 110 2.35 -24.84 -20.06
N PHE A 111 2.54 -24.36 -21.30
CA PHE A 111 1.70 -24.71 -22.45
C PHE A 111 2.35 -25.72 -23.41
N THR A 112 3.54 -26.24 -23.08
CA THR A 112 4.33 -27.12 -23.96
C THR A 112 4.08 -28.61 -23.76
N GLU A 113 3.14 -29.00 -22.89
CA GLU A 113 2.70 -30.39 -22.76
C GLU A 113 1.55 -30.69 -23.75
N VAL A 114 1.89 -30.91 -25.04
CA VAL A 114 1.02 -31.58 -26.02
C VAL A 114 1.85 -32.51 -26.90
#